data_AF-O31931-F1
#
_entry.id   AF-O31931-F1
#
_cell.length_a   1.000
_cell.length_b   1.000
_cell.length_c   1.000
_cell.angle_alpha   90.00
_cell.angle_beta   90.00
_cell.angle_gamma   90.00
#
_symmetry.space_group_name_H-M   'P 1'
#
loop_
_entity.id
_entity.type
_entity.pdbx_description
1 polymer ?
#
loop_
_entity_poly.entity_id
_entity_poly.type
_entity_poly.pdbx_seq_one_letter_code
_entity_poly.pdbx_strand_id
1 'polypeptide(L)' 'MYWIEWIENGEKKNIVAEGWIEWAAILEDLYQKRFEYVEWKRL' A
#
# COMPACT_ATOMS: atom_id res chain seq x y z
N MET A 1 11.44 6.68 -0.05
CA MET A 1 10.68 5.69 -0.83
C MET A 1 10.11 4.62 0.10
N TYR A 2 8.92 4.16 -0.19
CA TYR A 2 8.21 3.13 0.56
C TYR A 2 7.62 2.15 -0.44
N TRP A 3 7.95 0.88 -0.30
CA TRP A 3 7.29 -0.19 -1.04
C TRP A 3 6.04 -0.61 -0.27
N ILE A 4 4.91 -0.72 -0.96
CA ILE A 4 3.62 -1.09 -0.40
C ILE A 4 3.09 -2.26 -1.24
N GLU A 5 2.61 -3.31 -0.59
CA GLU A 5 1.99 -4.48 -1.21
C GLU A 5 0.66 -4.79 -0.53
N TRP A 6 -0.32 -5.22 -1.31
CA TRP A 6 -1.61 -5.69 -0.81
C TRP A 6 -2.14 -6.82 -1.69
N ILE A 7 -3.21 -7.49 -1.23
CA ILE A 7 -3.93 -8.49 -2.02
C ILE A 7 -5.26 -7.89 -2.45
N GLU A 8 -5.53 -7.90 -3.76
CA GLU A 8 -6.77 -7.46 -4.36
C GLU A 8 -7.29 -8.55 -5.31
N ASN A 9 -8.51 -9.03 -5.10
CA ASN A 9 -9.13 -10.11 -5.88
C ASN A 9 -8.26 -11.40 -5.96
N GLY A 10 -7.53 -11.72 -4.89
CA GLY A 10 -6.63 -12.87 -4.83
C GLY A 10 -5.28 -12.68 -5.51
N GLU A 11 -5.02 -11.51 -6.12
CA GLU A 11 -3.75 -11.17 -6.73
C GLU A 11 -2.94 -10.23 -5.84
N LYS A 12 -1.63 -10.47 -5.73
CA LYS A 12 -0.72 -9.52 -5.08
C LYS A 12 -0.49 -8.31 -5.99
N LYS A 13 -0.74 -7.12 -5.47
CA LYS A 13 -0.44 -5.83 -6.10
C LYS A 13 0.60 -5.12 -5.27
N ASN A 14 1.46 -4.34 -5.92
CA ASN A 14 2.43 -3.51 -5.24
C ASN A 14 2.63 -2.17 -5.94
N ILE A 15 3.10 -1.20 -5.16
CA ILE A 15 3.46 0.14 -5.63
C ILE A 15 4.61 0.69 -4.78
N VAL A 16 5.37 1.61 -5.34
CA VAL A 16 6.37 2.37 -4.60
C VAL A 16 5.90 3.81 -4.48
N ALA A 17 5.83 4.31 -3.25
CA ALA A 17 5.62 5.72 -2.96
C ALA A 17 6.99 6.40 -2.77
N GLU A 18 7.21 7.54 -3.40
CA GLU A 18 8.49 8.25 -3.32
C GLU A 18 8.65 8.93 -1.96
N GLY A 19 7.57 9.51 -1.46
CA GLY A 19 7.53 10.32 -0.24
C GLY A 19 6.54 9.83 0.81
N TRP A 20 6.65 10.41 2.01
CA TRP A 20 5.79 10.07 3.16
C TRP A 20 4.32 10.47 2.92
N ILE A 21 4.06 11.60 2.26
CA ILE A 21 2.70 12.07 1.96
C ILE A 21 2.00 11.08 1.04
N GLU A 22 2.68 10.66 -0.02
CA GLU A 22 2.15 9.69 -0.99
C GLU A 22 1.93 8.32 -0.33
N TRP A 23 2.91 7.85 0.46
CA TRP A 23 2.78 6.60 1.23
C TRP A 23 1.53 6.62 2.14
N ALA A 24 1.32 7.72 2.88
CA ALA A 24 0.18 7.86 3.78
C ALA A 24 -1.15 7.90 3.01
N ALA A 25 -1.21 8.61 1.88
CA ALA A 25 -2.41 8.69 1.05
C ALA A 25 -2.80 7.31 0.47
N ILE A 26 -1.82 6.52 0.04
CA ILE A 26 -2.05 5.16 -0.47
C ILE A 26 -2.54 4.25 0.66
N LEU A 27 -1.89 4.27 1.83
CA LEU A 27 -2.33 3.43 2.95
C LEU A 27 -3.75 3.77 3.42
N GLU A 28 -4.11 5.05 3.44
CA GLU A 28 -5.47 5.49 3.78
C GLU A 28 -6.48 4.95 2.75
N ASP A 29 -6.19 5.03 1.45
CA ASP A 29 -7.06 4.46 0.40
C ASP A 29 -7.22 2.94 0.55
N LEU A 30 -6.12 2.22 0.78
CA LEU A 30 -6.15 0.77 1.00
C LEU A 30 -6.93 0.40 2.27
N TYR A 31 -6.79 1.20 3.33
CA TYR A 31 -7.54 1.03 4.58
C TYR A 31 -9.04 1.27 4.38
N GLN A 32 -9.42 2.32 3.65
CA GLN A 32 -10.82 2.61 3.33
C GLN A 32 -11.47 1.51 2.49
N LYS A 33 -10.71 0.89 1.58
CA LYS A 33 -11.12 -0.30 0.81
C LYS A 33 -11.15 -1.59 1.64
N ARG A 34 -10.67 -1.55 2.89
CA ARG A 34 -10.65 -2.67 3.85
C ARG A 34 -9.95 -3.91 3.31
N PHE A 35 -8.83 -3.73 2.64
CA PHE A 35 -8.01 -4.88 2.24
C PHE A 35 -7.54 -5.65 3.48
N GLU A 36 -7.72 -6.97 3.48
CA GLU A 36 -7.36 -7.84 4.60
C GLU A 36 -5.84 -7.99 4.77
N TYR A 37 -5.10 -7.78 3.69
CA TYR A 37 -3.64 -7.83 3.68
C TYR A 37 -3.08 -6.57 3.04
N VAL A 38 -2.33 -5.81 3.83
CA VAL A 38 -1.49 -4.69 3.40
C VAL A 38 -0.18 -4.78 4.17
N GLU A 39 0.93 -4.78 3.45
CA GLU A 39 2.29 -4.76 3.99
C GLU A 39 3.05 -3.59 3.34
N TRP A 40 3.95 -2.96 4.09
CA TRP A 40 4.84 -1.96 3.51
C TRP A 40 6.22 -2.00 4.17
N LYS A 41 7.22 -1.52 3.43
CA LYS A 41 8.61 -1.42 3.87
C LYS A 41 9.18 -0.08 3.42
N ARG A 42 9.92 0.57 4.31
CA ARG A 42 10.74 1.71 3.92
C ARG A 42 11.94 1.19 3.12
N LEU A 43 12.15 1.76 1.94
CA LEU A 43 13.31 1.51 1.09
C LEU A 43 14.45 2.47 1.44
#